data_AF-V4HMF8-F1
#
_entry.id   AF-V4HMF8-F1
#
_cell.length_a   1.000
_cell.length_b   1.000
_cell.length_c   1.000
_cell.angle_alpha   90.00
_cell.angle_beta   90.00
_cell.angle_gamma   90.00
#
_symmetry.space_group_name_H-M   'P 1'
#
loop_
_entity.id
_entity.type
_entity.pdbx_description
1 polymer ?
#
loop_
_entity_poly.entity_id
_entity_poly.type
_entity_poly.pdbx_seq_one_letter_code
_entity_poly.pdbx_strand_id
1 'polypeptide(L)'
;MHRRGLLARLARLLAAGGLAVGAGCSDVRTPSGPRTPPRSVEPPADGDLVVADFSEREADDGTVGVRVVVENRTGEERSGTVVAEVEAGDAETTVREEVTVDSSDRVEVTLPTDLAYEEFARNGSIAVRIE
;
A
#
# COMPACT_ATOMS: atom_id res chain seq x y z
N MET A 1 -3.55 41.81 67.19
CA MET A 1 -2.72 42.09 66.00
C MET A 1 -3.22 41.25 64.83
N HIS A 2 -3.40 41.87 63.65
CA HIS A 2 -3.56 41.28 62.29
C HIS A 2 -4.91 40.59 61.97
N ARG A 3 -5.64 40.89 60.89
CA ARG A 3 -5.38 41.65 59.64
C ARG A 3 -6.71 42.12 59.01
N ARG A 4 -6.62 43.27 58.34
CA ARG A 4 -7.67 44.02 57.61
C ARG A 4 -7.82 43.51 56.17
N GLY A 5 -8.97 43.80 55.52
CA GLY A 5 -9.05 44.01 54.05
C GLY A 5 -10.33 43.44 53.40
N LEU A 6 -11.48 44.14 53.42
CA LEU A 6 -12.02 45.08 52.41
C LEU A 6 -12.59 44.46 51.11
N LEU A 7 -13.91 44.28 51.17
CA LEU A 7 -14.97 44.31 50.15
C LEU A 7 -14.61 44.63 48.68
N ALA A 8 -15.03 43.70 47.82
CA ALA A 8 -15.92 43.85 46.65
C ALA A 8 -15.74 45.03 45.68
N ARG A 9 -15.71 44.70 44.37
CA ARG A 9 -16.62 45.27 43.37
C ARG A 9 -16.57 44.49 42.05
N LEU A 10 -17.69 43.82 41.77
CA LEU A 10 -18.10 43.39 40.44
C LEU A 10 -18.26 44.60 39.52
N ALA A 11 -17.71 44.52 38.31
CA ALA A 11 -18.21 45.25 37.15
C ALA A 11 -18.47 44.23 36.03
N ARG A 12 -19.68 44.29 35.50
CA ARG A 12 -20.31 43.34 34.58
C ARG A 12 -20.54 44.10 33.26
N LEU A 13 -20.62 43.35 32.14
CA LEU A 13 -21.29 43.68 30.87
C LEU A 13 -20.49 44.61 29.91
N LEU A 14 -20.42 44.45 28.58
CA LEU A 14 -21.11 43.63 27.57
C LEU A 14 -20.32 43.67 26.23
N ALA A 15 -20.41 42.57 25.48
CA ALA A 15 -20.57 42.42 24.02
C ALA A 15 -19.80 43.33 23.02
N ALA A 16 -19.09 42.70 22.08
CA ALA A 16 -19.45 42.64 20.64
C ALA A 16 -18.22 42.47 19.73
N GLY A 17 -18.31 41.50 18.80
CA GLY A 17 -17.75 41.65 17.46
C GLY A 17 -16.45 40.90 17.15
N GLY A 18 -16.50 40.02 16.14
CA GLY A 18 -15.35 39.79 15.26
C GLY A 18 -14.87 38.35 15.09
N LEU A 19 -15.73 37.43 14.67
CA LEU A 19 -15.30 36.23 13.93
C LEU A 19 -14.85 36.66 12.52
N ALA A 20 -13.57 36.47 12.17
CA ALA A 20 -13.10 36.22 10.80
C ALA A 20 -11.58 35.98 10.77
N VAL A 21 -11.15 34.74 11.04
CA VAL A 21 -9.87 34.24 10.51
C VAL A 21 -10.19 33.00 9.69
N GLY A 22 -10.81 33.24 8.54
CA GLY A 22 -10.99 32.25 7.49
C GLY A 22 -9.81 32.32 6.52
N ALA A 23 -8.62 31.89 6.95
CA ALA A 23 -7.53 31.57 6.04
C ALA A 23 -7.63 30.08 5.68
N GLY A 24 -8.71 29.72 4.98
CA GLY A 24 -8.88 28.40 4.38
C GLY A 24 -8.09 28.35 3.08
N CYS A 25 -6.78 28.17 3.15
CA CYS A 25 -6.01 27.69 2.00
C CYS A 25 -6.31 26.20 1.84
N SER A 26 -7.44 25.89 1.19
CA SER A 26 -7.71 24.56 0.66
C SER A 26 -6.96 24.38 -0.66
N ASP A 27 -5.63 24.38 -0.60
CA ASP A 27 -4.79 23.81 -1.65
C ASP A 27 -4.74 22.30 -1.39
N VAL A 28 -5.81 21.59 -1.76
CA VAL A 28 -5.74 20.13 -1.93
C VAL A 28 -4.87 19.91 -3.16
N ARG A 29 -3.55 19.94 -2.95
CA ARG A 29 -2.58 19.46 -3.93
C ARG A 29 -2.87 17.99 -4.14
N THR A 30 -3.43 17.64 -5.28
CA THR A 30 -3.44 16.27 -5.79
C THR A 30 -2.00 15.75 -5.71
N PRO A 31 -1.70 14.71 -4.90
CA PRO A 31 -0.37 14.14 -4.87
C PRO A 31 -0.03 13.66 -6.28
N SER A 32 0.90 14.37 -6.93
CA SER A 32 1.39 14.10 -8.28
C SER A 32 2.64 13.20 -8.25
N GLY A 33 2.83 12.46 -7.16
CA GLY A 33 3.90 11.48 -7.05
C GLY A 33 3.61 10.25 -7.92
N PRO A 34 4.64 9.49 -8.34
CA PRO A 34 4.43 8.19 -8.95
C PRO A 34 3.53 7.36 -8.03
N ARG A 35 2.35 6.97 -8.48
CA ARG A 35 1.43 6.09 -7.72
C ARG A 35 1.89 4.63 -7.73
N THR A 36 3.16 4.38 -8.04
CA THR A 36 3.71 3.03 -8.01
C THR A 36 4.03 2.70 -6.55
N PRO A 37 3.30 1.75 -5.95
CA PRO A 37 3.54 1.32 -4.58
C PRO A 37 4.94 0.68 -4.46
N PRO A 38 5.53 0.70 -3.24
CA PRO A 38 6.80 0.05 -2.99
C PRO A 38 6.74 -1.44 -3.37
N ARG A 39 7.76 -1.88 -4.12
CA ARG A 39 7.96 -3.27 -4.54
C ARG A 39 9.18 -3.83 -3.81
N SER A 40 8.99 -4.91 -3.07
CA SER A 40 10.11 -5.67 -2.49
C SER A 40 10.24 -6.99 -3.23
N VAL A 41 11.33 -7.15 -3.98
CA VAL A 41 11.79 -8.46 -4.43
C VAL A 41 12.87 -8.88 -3.42
N GLU A 42 12.61 -9.90 -2.60
CA GLU A 42 13.69 -10.61 -1.91
C GLU A 42 14.02 -11.85 -2.72
N PRO A 43 15.04 -11.82 -3.60
CA PRO A 43 15.43 -13.03 -4.30
C PRO A 43 16.25 -13.90 -3.34
N PRO A 44 15.87 -15.17 -3.08
CA PRO A 44 16.89 -16.15 -2.78
C PRO A 44 17.77 -16.28 -4.03
N ALA A 45 19.08 -16.03 -3.87
CA ALA A 45 20.02 -15.91 -4.98
C ALA A 45 20.27 -17.24 -5.74
N ASP A 46 19.77 -18.37 -5.24
CA ASP A 46 20.19 -19.72 -5.66
C ASP A 46 19.01 -20.69 -5.95
N GLY A 47 17.82 -20.18 -6.29
CA GLY A 47 16.66 -21.00 -6.65
C GLY A 47 16.66 -21.45 -8.13
N ASP A 48 16.21 -22.68 -8.40
CA ASP A 48 15.97 -23.20 -9.76
C ASP A 48 14.89 -22.39 -10.50
N LEU A 49 13.82 -22.05 -9.79
CA LEU A 49 12.79 -21.09 -10.19
C LEU A 49 13.00 -19.77 -9.45
N VAL A 50 12.91 -18.66 -10.18
CA VAL A 50 13.07 -17.31 -9.61
C VAL A 50 12.00 -16.34 -10.10
N VAL A 51 11.67 -15.35 -9.27
CA VAL A 51 10.85 -14.20 -9.69
C VAL A 51 11.73 -13.26 -10.50
N ALA A 52 11.50 -13.19 -11.81
CA ALA A 52 12.25 -12.33 -12.71
C ALA A 52 11.73 -10.88 -12.70
N ASP A 53 10.42 -10.70 -12.56
CA ASP A 53 9.76 -9.39 -12.51
C ASP A 53 8.36 -9.53 -11.88
N PHE A 54 7.82 -8.45 -11.32
CA PHE A 54 6.41 -8.39 -10.95
C PHE A 54 5.84 -6.96 -11.02
N SER A 55 4.52 -6.88 -11.21
CA SER A 55 3.79 -5.62 -11.26
C SER A 55 2.35 -5.77 -10.79
N GLU A 56 1.86 -4.79 -10.05
CA GLU A 56 0.44 -4.54 -9.83
C GLU A 56 -0.30 -4.22 -11.14
N ARG A 57 -1.58 -4.59 -11.20
CA ARG A 57 -2.54 -4.15 -12.21
C ARG A 57 -3.90 -3.96 -11.55
N GLU A 58 -4.70 -3.07 -12.11
CA GLU A 58 -6.13 -2.97 -11.80
C GLU A 58 -6.87 -4.01 -12.64
N ALA A 59 -7.61 -4.91 -11.99
CA ALA A 59 -8.48 -5.87 -12.65
C ALA A 59 -9.79 -5.20 -13.12
N ASP A 60 -10.55 -5.89 -13.98
CA ASP A 60 -11.78 -5.35 -14.57
C ASP A 60 -12.86 -5.00 -13.52
N ASP A 61 -12.78 -5.59 -12.33
CA ASP A 61 -13.67 -5.35 -11.19
C ASP A 61 -13.15 -4.28 -10.21
N GLY A 62 -12.02 -3.64 -10.52
CA GLY A 62 -11.39 -2.61 -9.68
C GLY A 62 -10.54 -3.17 -8.53
N THR A 63 -10.26 -4.48 -8.52
CA THR A 63 -9.36 -5.09 -7.53
C THR A 63 -7.90 -5.08 -7.99
N VAL A 64 -6.98 -5.36 -7.06
CA VAL A 64 -5.56 -5.54 -7.37
C VAL A 64 -5.32 -6.95 -7.94
N GLY A 65 -4.73 -7.01 -9.13
CA GLY A 65 -4.09 -8.22 -9.66
C GLY A 65 -2.57 -8.10 -9.61
N VAL A 66 -1.87 -9.17 -9.23
CA VAL A 66 -0.40 -9.21 -9.23
C VAL A 66 0.06 -10.05 -10.42
N ARG A 67 0.69 -9.41 -11.40
CA ARG A 67 1.38 -10.10 -12.48
C ARG A 67 2.79 -10.45 -12.03
N VAL A 68 3.16 -11.71 -12.16
CA VAL A 68 4.50 -12.22 -11.82
C VAL A 68 5.10 -12.91 -13.03
N VAL A 69 6.36 -12.60 -13.33
CA VAL A 69 7.17 -13.33 -14.32
C VAL A 69 8.09 -14.28 -13.57
N VAL A 70 7.93 -15.57 -13.83
CA VAL A 70 8.75 -16.63 -13.26
C VAL A 70 9.72 -17.14 -14.32
N GLU A 71 10.99 -17.28 -13.96
CA GLU A 71 12.05 -17.80 -14.82
C GLU A 71 12.57 -19.13 -14.26
N ASN A 72 12.68 -20.13 -15.12
CA ASN A 72 13.39 -21.36 -14.84
C ASN A 72 14.82 -21.27 -15.35
N ARG A 73 15.79 -21.33 -14.45
CA ARG A 73 17.22 -21.23 -14.79
C ARG A 73 17.87 -22.58 -15.11
N THR A 74 17.11 -23.66 -15.03
CA THR A 74 17.61 -25.02 -15.22
C THR A 74 17.35 -25.52 -16.65
N GLY A 75 18.02 -26.62 -17.01
CA GLY A 75 17.83 -27.31 -18.29
C GLY A 75 16.67 -28.32 -18.29
N GLU A 76 15.85 -28.36 -17.25
CA GLU A 76 14.74 -29.29 -17.07
C GLU A 76 13.47 -28.51 -16.72
N GLU A 77 12.28 -29.07 -16.98
CA GLU A 77 11.03 -28.49 -16.49
C GLU A 77 11.01 -28.44 -14.97
N ARG A 78 10.49 -27.35 -14.40
CA ARG A 78 10.34 -27.16 -12.96
C ARG A 78 8.96 -26.62 -12.63
N SER A 79 8.41 -27.06 -11.51
CA SER A 79 7.17 -26.54 -10.94
C SER A 79 7.43 -25.97 -9.55
N GLY A 80 6.66 -24.96 -9.16
CA GLY A 80 6.72 -24.32 -7.85
C GLY A 80 5.45 -23.53 -7.56
N THR A 81 5.35 -22.96 -6.36
CA THR A 81 4.20 -22.11 -5.99
C THR A 81 4.63 -20.66 -5.90
N VAL A 82 4.01 -19.78 -6.69
CA VAL A 82 4.16 -18.34 -6.54
C VAL A 82 3.27 -17.86 -5.42
N VAL A 83 3.83 -17.14 -4.46
CA VAL A 83 3.11 -16.53 -3.34
C VAL A 83 3.25 -15.03 -3.43
N ALA A 84 2.13 -14.31 -3.46
CA ALA A 84 2.08 -12.87 -3.37
C ALA A 84 1.35 -12.43 -2.10
N GLU A 85 2.02 -11.61 -1.30
CA GLU A 85 1.51 -10.95 -0.11
C GLU A 85 1.25 -9.49 -0.46
N VAL A 86 -0.01 -9.05 -0.32
CA VAL A 86 -0.47 -7.74 -0.76
C VAL A 86 -1.15 -7.03 0.40
N GLU A 87 -0.74 -5.79 0.67
CA GLU A 87 -1.34 -4.93 1.69
C GLU A 87 -1.93 -3.68 1.04
N ALA A 88 -3.11 -3.26 1.49
CA ALA A 88 -3.79 -2.05 1.04
C ALA A 88 -4.53 -1.40 2.22
N GLY A 89 -3.98 -0.29 2.75
CA GLY A 89 -4.52 0.34 3.95
C GLY A 89 -4.31 -0.55 5.17
N ASP A 90 -5.41 -0.91 5.85
CA ASP A 90 -5.42 -1.84 6.99
C ASP A 90 -5.73 -3.30 6.58
N ALA A 91 -5.91 -3.57 5.29
CA ALA A 91 -6.22 -4.89 4.76
C ALA A 91 -4.98 -5.57 4.17
N GLU A 92 -4.82 -6.86 4.46
CA GLU A 92 -3.76 -7.71 3.91
C GLU A 92 -4.37 -8.98 3.32
N THR A 93 -3.73 -9.54 2.29
CA THR A 93 -4.08 -10.84 1.74
C THR A 93 -2.86 -11.56 1.19
N THR A 94 -2.89 -12.89 1.23
CA THR A 94 -1.86 -13.76 0.65
C THR A 94 -2.50 -14.68 -0.37
N VAL A 95 -2.05 -14.60 -1.61
CA VAL A 95 -2.55 -15.40 -2.73
C VAL A 95 -1.44 -16.31 -3.25
N ARG A 96 -1.83 -17.50 -3.71
CA ARG A 96 -0.91 -18.57 -4.12
C ARG A 96 -1.37 -19.14 -5.45
N GLU A 97 -0.44 -19.37 -6.36
CA GLU A 97 -0.71 -19.99 -7.65
C GLU A 97 0.42 -20.97 -8.00
N GLU A 98 0.07 -22.20 -8.39
CA GLU A 98 1.06 -23.18 -8.88
C GLU A 98 1.46 -22.82 -10.30
N VAL A 99 2.76 -22.94 -10.59
CA VAL A 99 3.32 -22.65 -11.90
C VAL A 99 4.26 -23.76 -12.33
N THR A 100 4.18 -24.13 -13.62
CA THR A 100 5.13 -25.01 -14.28
C THR A 100 5.81 -24.22 -15.39
N VAL A 101 7.13 -24.28 -15.44
CA VAL A 101 7.97 -23.53 -16.37
C VAL A 101 8.90 -24.48 -17.08
N ASP A 102 8.85 -24.46 -18.41
CA ASP A 102 9.74 -25.21 -19.28
C ASP A 102 11.22 -24.88 -19.02
N SER A 103 12.11 -25.77 -19.48
CA SER A 103 13.56 -25.61 -19.33
C SER A 103 14.05 -24.29 -19.92
N SER A 104 14.79 -23.51 -19.13
CA SER A 104 15.40 -22.24 -19.57
C SER A 104 14.39 -21.22 -20.14
N ASP A 105 13.13 -21.30 -19.71
CA ASP A 105 12.05 -20.45 -20.19
C ASP A 105 11.49 -19.52 -19.09
N ARG A 106 10.55 -18.65 -19.49
CA ARG A 106 9.83 -17.74 -18.61
C ARG A 106 8.33 -17.85 -18.85
N VAL A 107 7.56 -17.79 -17.77
CA VAL A 107 6.10 -17.72 -17.84
C VAL A 107 5.57 -16.55 -17.04
N GLU A 108 4.46 -16.00 -17.51
CA GLU A 108 3.69 -14.97 -16.81
C GLU A 108 2.48 -15.60 -16.14
N VAL A 109 2.29 -15.30 -14.87
CA VAL A 109 1.13 -15.71 -14.08
C VAL A 109 0.50 -14.48 -13.42
N THR A 110 -0.83 -14.49 -13.29
CA THR A 110 -1.58 -13.41 -12.61
C THR A 110 -2.27 -13.98 -11.39
N LEU A 111 -1.97 -13.40 -10.22
CA LEU A 111 -2.60 -13.75 -8.96
C LEU A 111 -3.67 -12.70 -8.64
N PRO A 112 -4.97 -13.03 -8.69
CA PRO A 112 -6.04 -12.11 -8.34
C PRO A 112 -6.10 -11.91 -6.82
N THR A 113 -6.54 -10.74 -6.37
CA THR A 113 -6.83 -10.45 -4.96
C THR A 113 -8.22 -9.83 -4.82
N ASP A 114 -8.76 -9.82 -3.60
CA ASP A 114 -10.02 -9.13 -3.31
C ASP A 114 -9.80 -7.67 -2.82
N LEU A 115 -8.57 -7.17 -2.84
CA LEU A 115 -8.23 -5.82 -2.35
C LEU A 115 -8.54 -4.77 -3.41
N ALA A 116 -9.13 -3.64 -3.00
CA ALA A 116 -9.44 -2.54 -3.89
C ALA A 116 -8.17 -1.85 -4.43
N TYR A 117 -8.07 -1.70 -5.75
CA TYR A 117 -6.91 -1.08 -6.39
C TYR A 117 -6.73 0.38 -5.96
N GLU A 118 -7.82 1.12 -5.77
CA GLU A 118 -7.75 2.52 -5.33
C GLU A 118 -7.10 2.69 -3.96
N GLU A 119 -7.35 1.77 -3.03
CA GLU A 119 -6.73 1.78 -1.69
C GLU A 119 -5.26 1.40 -1.77
N PHE A 120 -4.97 0.34 -2.52
CA PHE A 120 -3.61 -0.10 -2.80
C PHE A 120 -2.76 1.00 -3.45
N ALA A 121 -3.31 1.74 -4.42
CA ALA A 121 -2.60 2.82 -5.11
C ALA A 121 -2.27 4.04 -4.21
N ARG A 122 -2.88 4.15 -3.02
CA ARG A 122 -2.57 5.21 -2.05
C ARG A 122 -1.30 4.90 -1.28
N ASN A 123 -1.16 3.68 -0.76
CA ASN A 123 -0.10 3.30 0.18
C ASN A 123 0.08 1.78 0.35
N GLY A 124 -0.27 0.98 -0.67
CA GLY A 124 -0.14 -0.46 -0.62
C GLY A 124 1.29 -0.95 -0.80
N SER A 125 1.50 -2.24 -0.59
CA SER A 125 2.78 -2.95 -0.73
C SER A 125 2.54 -4.32 -1.35
N ILE A 126 3.53 -4.81 -2.09
CA ILE A 126 3.54 -6.19 -2.61
C ILE A 126 4.90 -6.82 -2.28
N ALA A 127 4.85 -8.03 -1.73
CA ALA A 127 5.98 -8.94 -1.64
C ALA A 127 5.66 -10.22 -2.42
N VAL A 128 6.62 -10.70 -3.23
CA VAL A 128 6.46 -11.92 -4.03
C VAL A 128 7.61 -12.87 -3.78
N ARG A 129 7.30 -14.16 -3.61
CA ARG A 129 8.27 -15.25 -3.43
C ARG A 129 7.81 -16.55 -4.10
N ILE A 130 8.73 -17.50 -4.22
CA ILE A 130 8.46 -18.86 -4.72
C ILE A 130 8.71 -19.86 -3.58
N GLU A 131 7.79 -20.81 -3.40
CA GLU A 131 7.86 -21.95 -2.47
C GLU A 131 8.06 -23.28 -3.21
#